data_AF-A0A0D6Z713-F1
#
_entry.id   AF-A0A0D6Z713-F1
#
_cell.length_a   1.000
_cell.length_b   1.000
_cell.length_c   1.000
_cell.angle_alpha   90.00
_cell.angle_beta   90.00
_cell.angle_gamma   90.00
#
_symmetry.space_group_name_H-M   'P 1'
#
loop_
_entity.id
_entity.type
_entity.pdbx_description
1 polymer ?
#
loop_
_entity_poly.entity_id
_entity_poly.type
_entity_poly.pdbx_seq_one_letter_code
_entity_poly.pdbx_strand_id
1 'polypeptide(L)'
;MRSRQRAKRRKTNLILNSLIVIVILLIGIVSYNIFFSNEKGAVDQNNVTAKKDQASASPEKQASKNNATAKEDKSSETSAEGSNSEKAKTASSEEQADPVVTEGGSDANVKQTIENPGWKPVGTTQTGDHTPAFDESTVDWQEMILAYSYATGIDKNNMTLWWNENGGAPNTAVGTISEKGSDQTFRVWIQWVDGEGWKPVKVEELIQNDKR
;
A
#
# COMPACT_ATOMS: atom_id res chain seq x y z
N MET A 1 12.36 -54.62 7.30
CA MET A 1 12.04 -53.17 7.38
C MET A 1 10.54 -52.92 7.16
N ARG A 2 9.67 -52.97 8.17
CA ARG A 2 8.22 -52.61 8.03
C ARG A 2 7.58 -51.95 9.27
N SER A 3 8.34 -51.56 10.30
CA SER A 3 7.75 -50.97 11.52
C SER A 3 7.82 -49.44 11.63
N ARG A 4 8.57 -48.74 10.75
CA ARG A 4 8.81 -47.28 10.90
C ARG A 4 7.68 -46.36 10.37
N GLN A 5 6.72 -46.87 9.60
CA GLN A 5 5.66 -46.02 9.02
C GLN A 5 4.41 -45.85 9.91
N ARG A 6 4.20 -46.70 10.93
CA ARG A 6 3.02 -46.59 11.81
C ARG A 6 3.18 -45.56 12.94
N ALA A 7 4.41 -45.15 13.25
CA ALA A 7 4.68 -44.12 14.26
C ALA A 7 4.40 -42.68 13.75
N LYS A 8 4.42 -42.45 12.43
CA LYS A 8 4.23 -41.11 11.84
C LYS A 8 2.76 -40.66 11.84
N ARG A 9 1.81 -41.59 11.73
CA ARG A 9 0.36 -41.30 11.72
C ARG A 9 -0.23 -40.96 13.10
N ARG A 10 0.44 -41.32 14.19
CA ARG A 10 0.01 -40.91 15.56
C ARG A 10 0.41 -39.47 15.89
N LYS A 11 1.49 -38.96 15.28
CA LYS A 11 1.98 -37.59 15.53
C LYS A 11 1.20 -36.52 14.78
N THR A 12 0.67 -36.83 13.59
CA THR A 12 -0.13 -35.88 12.80
C THR A 12 -1.47 -35.55 13.45
N ASN A 13 -2.15 -36.52 14.06
CA ASN A 13 -3.40 -36.26 14.78
C ASN A 13 -3.17 -35.42 16.05
N LEU A 14 -2.00 -35.55 16.68
CA LEU A 14 -1.61 -34.73 17.83
C LEU A 14 -1.28 -33.29 17.40
N ILE A 15 -0.66 -33.10 16.23
CA ILE A 15 -0.43 -31.76 15.64
C ILE A 15 -1.74 -31.11 15.18
N LEU A 16 -2.65 -31.87 14.57
CA LEU A 16 -3.97 -31.37 14.15
C LEU A 16 -4.77 -30.83 15.35
N ASN A 17 -4.83 -31.60 16.45
CA ASN A 17 -5.47 -31.14 17.69
C ASN A 17 -4.62 -30.15 18.50
N SER A 18 -3.32 -30.02 18.23
CA SER A 18 -2.50 -28.95 18.84
C SER A 18 -2.81 -27.59 18.22
N LEU A 19 -3.13 -27.55 16.93
CA LEU A 19 -3.40 -26.31 16.21
C LEU A 19 -4.69 -25.63 16.70
N ILE A 20 -5.75 -26.42 16.96
CA ILE A 20 -7.02 -25.89 17.49
C ILE A 20 -6.83 -25.29 18.90
N VAL A 21 -6.00 -25.90 19.74
CA VAL A 21 -5.69 -25.38 21.10
C VAL A 21 -4.91 -24.08 21.02
N ILE A 22 -3.95 -23.97 20.10
CA ILE A 22 -3.16 -22.75 19.86
C ILE A 22 -4.08 -21.59 19.40
N VAL A 23 -5.03 -21.86 18.51
CA VAL A 23 -5.97 -20.84 18.03
C VAL A 23 -6.86 -20.33 19.18
N ILE A 24 -7.37 -21.21 20.03
CA ILE A 24 -8.17 -20.82 21.21
C ILE A 24 -7.34 -19.96 22.18
N LEU A 25 -6.06 -20.31 22.38
CA LEU A 25 -5.14 -19.55 23.22
C LEU A 25 -4.89 -18.14 22.65
N LEU A 26 -4.66 -18.02 21.33
CA LEU A 26 -4.48 -16.73 20.66
C LEU A 26 -5.74 -15.85 20.74
N ILE A 27 -6.93 -16.43 20.58
CA ILE A 27 -8.20 -15.72 20.75
C ILE A 27 -8.35 -15.22 22.19
N GLY A 28 -7.95 -16.03 23.18
CA GLY A 28 -7.92 -15.64 24.59
C GLY A 28 -6.96 -14.48 24.88
N ILE A 29 -5.79 -14.45 24.24
CA ILE A 29 -4.83 -13.34 24.37
C ILE A 29 -5.39 -12.07 23.74
N VAL A 30 -6.02 -12.16 22.56
CA VAL A 30 -6.60 -10.99 21.88
C VAL A 30 -7.79 -10.46 22.66
N SER A 31 -8.67 -11.33 23.18
CA SER A 31 -9.79 -10.90 24.01
C SER A 31 -9.34 -10.31 25.35
N TYR A 32 -8.30 -10.86 25.98
CA TYR A 32 -7.67 -10.27 27.16
C TYR A 32 -7.05 -8.91 26.84
N ASN A 33 -6.33 -8.76 25.72
CA ASN A 33 -5.79 -7.46 25.32
C ASN A 33 -6.91 -6.45 25.06
N ILE A 34 -7.99 -6.82 24.37
CA ILE A 34 -9.11 -5.90 24.10
C ILE A 34 -9.81 -5.50 25.40
N PHE A 35 -9.98 -6.44 26.34
CA PHE A 35 -10.70 -6.17 27.59
C PHE A 35 -9.83 -5.51 28.67
N PHE A 36 -8.53 -5.78 28.70
CA PHE A 36 -7.57 -5.22 29.67
C PHE A 36 -6.83 -3.98 29.15
N SER A 37 -6.82 -3.72 27.83
CA SER A 37 -6.24 -2.50 27.25
C SER A 37 -7.11 -1.26 27.43
N ASN A 38 -8.30 -1.38 28.04
CA ASN A 38 -9.14 -0.24 28.41
C ASN A 38 -8.95 0.25 29.85
N GLU A 39 -8.01 -0.31 30.62
CA GLU A 39 -7.68 0.18 31.97
C GLU A 39 -6.19 0.44 32.19
N LYS A 40 -5.44 0.99 31.21
CA LYS A 40 -4.17 1.69 31.48
C LYS A 40 -3.96 2.87 30.55
N GLY A 41 -4.76 3.92 30.74
CA GLY A 41 -4.44 5.26 30.29
C GLY A 41 -3.65 6.01 31.37
N ALA A 42 -2.38 6.33 31.08
CA ALA A 42 -1.70 7.57 31.49
C ALA A 42 -0.25 7.55 30.96
N VAL A 43 -0.05 8.16 29.80
CA VAL A 43 1.25 8.73 29.42
C VAL A 43 1.33 10.07 30.14
N ASP A 44 2.29 10.20 31.06
CA ASP A 44 2.71 11.48 31.61
C ASP A 44 4.16 11.72 31.17
N GLN A 45 4.33 12.46 30.07
CA GLN A 45 5.59 13.08 29.72
C GLN A 45 5.32 14.51 29.26
N ASN A 46 5.39 15.43 30.22
CA ASN A 46 5.79 16.80 29.94
C ASN A 46 6.64 17.32 31.09
N ASN A 47 7.95 17.45 30.87
CA ASN A 47 8.78 18.34 31.68
C ASN A 47 9.80 19.08 30.81
N VAL A 48 9.38 20.29 30.43
CA VAL A 48 10.10 21.57 30.48
C VAL A 48 11.36 21.76 29.62
N THR A 49 11.19 22.70 28.69
CA THR A 49 12.18 23.46 27.93
C THR A 49 12.85 24.57 28.77
N ALA A 50 14.13 24.83 28.45
CA ALA A 50 14.87 26.12 28.51
C ALA A 50 15.63 26.59 29.79
N LYS A 51 16.95 26.64 29.56
CA LYS A 51 18.00 27.58 29.98
C LYS A 51 17.55 29.07 30.03
N LYS A 52 17.87 29.78 31.13
CA LYS A 52 18.78 30.97 31.22
C LYS A 52 18.46 31.88 32.43
N ASP A 53 19.50 32.17 33.21
CA ASP A 53 19.53 32.99 34.42
C ASP A 53 19.33 34.50 34.22
N GLN A 54 18.67 35.09 35.24
CA GLN A 54 18.81 36.39 35.92
C GLN A 54 19.35 37.63 35.17
N ALA A 55 18.59 38.75 35.22
CA ALA A 55 18.91 39.90 36.10
C ALA A 55 17.95 41.11 35.92
N SER A 56 17.62 41.73 37.07
CA SER A 56 17.38 43.17 37.31
C SER A 56 15.99 43.84 37.21
N ALA A 57 15.60 44.34 38.40
CA ALA A 57 14.94 45.62 38.74
C ALA A 57 13.38 45.76 38.69
N SER A 58 12.87 46.16 39.87
CA SER A 58 11.50 46.56 40.28
C SER A 58 11.31 48.10 40.15
N PRO A 59 10.19 48.78 40.51
CA PRO A 59 8.81 48.35 40.85
C PRO A 59 7.67 49.18 40.18
N GLU A 60 6.42 48.77 40.49
CA GLU A 60 5.21 49.56 40.83
C GLU A 60 3.96 49.55 39.91
N LYS A 61 2.87 48.94 40.47
CA LYS A 61 1.44 49.33 40.46
C LYS A 61 0.68 49.39 39.12
N GLN A 62 -0.56 48.88 38.93
CA GLN A 62 -1.65 48.47 39.82
C GLN A 62 -2.79 47.84 38.96
N ALA A 63 -3.48 46.82 39.49
CA ALA A 63 -4.89 46.42 39.21
C ALA A 63 -5.30 46.05 37.75
N SER A 64 -6.18 45.09 37.45
CA SER A 64 -7.03 44.21 38.22
C SER A 64 -7.75 43.26 37.23
N LYS A 65 -8.07 42.06 37.73
CA LYS A 65 -9.31 41.29 37.51
C LYS A 65 -9.42 40.23 36.39
N ASN A 66 -9.54 39.00 36.92
CA ASN A 66 -10.41 37.89 36.56
C ASN A 66 -9.99 36.87 35.49
N ASN A 67 -9.41 35.82 36.06
CA ASN A 67 -9.39 34.44 35.63
C ASN A 67 -10.76 33.77 35.88
N ALA A 68 -11.13 32.83 34.99
CA ALA A 68 -11.86 31.56 35.21
C ALA A 68 -13.23 31.60 35.93
N THR A 69 -14.24 30.75 35.68
CA THR A 69 -14.32 29.32 35.34
C THR A 69 -15.84 29.04 35.20
N ALA A 70 -16.37 28.14 34.36
CA ALA A 70 -16.70 26.73 34.65
C ALA A 70 -17.87 26.33 33.72
N LYS A 71 -17.82 25.18 33.02
CA LYS A 71 -18.67 23.96 33.17
C LYS A 71 -20.20 24.23 33.19
N GLU A 72 -21.07 23.56 32.43
CA GLU A 72 -21.37 22.12 32.24
C GLU A 72 -22.47 22.08 31.15
N ASP A 73 -22.46 21.21 30.12
CA ASP A 73 -22.91 19.80 30.08
C ASP A 73 -24.30 19.61 29.41
N LYS A 74 -24.36 18.60 28.53
CA LYS A 74 -25.51 17.78 28.08
C LYS A 74 -26.65 18.35 27.20
N SER A 75 -26.77 17.80 25.97
CA SER A 75 -27.78 16.77 25.60
C SER A 75 -28.35 16.88 24.17
N SER A 76 -28.42 15.70 23.50
CA SER A 76 -29.42 15.21 22.53
C SER A 76 -29.40 15.58 21.03
N GLU A 77 -29.29 14.50 20.24
CA GLU A 77 -29.78 14.16 18.87
C GLU A 77 -30.42 15.23 17.94
N THR A 78 -29.99 15.24 16.67
CA THR A 78 -30.84 14.93 15.48
C THR A 78 -30.06 15.06 14.16
N SER A 79 -30.42 14.19 13.22
CA SER A 79 -29.96 13.94 11.85
C SER A 79 -29.85 15.13 10.87
N ALA A 80 -29.03 14.91 9.83
CA ALA A 80 -29.28 15.11 8.40
C ALA A 80 -28.30 16.00 7.60
N GLU A 81 -28.08 15.52 6.38
CA GLU A 81 -27.59 16.19 5.16
C GLU A 81 -26.09 16.32 4.87
N GLY A 82 -25.74 15.89 3.64
CA GLY A 82 -24.39 15.64 3.17
C GLY A 82 -23.64 16.86 2.68
N SER A 83 -22.37 16.64 2.37
CA SER A 83 -21.74 17.20 1.17
C SER A 83 -20.41 16.50 0.91
N ASN A 84 -20.39 15.77 -0.20
CA ASN A 84 -19.21 15.25 -0.87
C ASN A 84 -18.34 16.43 -1.31
N SER A 85 -17.10 16.53 -0.82
CA SER A 85 -16.11 17.48 -1.35
C SER A 85 -14.92 16.69 -1.85
N GLU A 86 -15.10 16.16 -3.06
CA GLU A 86 -14.01 15.83 -3.99
C GLU A 86 -13.17 17.08 -4.21
N LYS A 87 -11.97 17.10 -3.63
CA LYS A 87 -10.98 18.13 -3.94
C LYS A 87 -10.30 17.76 -5.25
N ALA A 88 -10.77 18.43 -6.30
CA ALA A 88 -10.27 18.39 -7.66
C ALA A 88 -8.74 18.32 -7.74
N LYS A 89 -8.24 17.28 -8.41
CA LYS A 89 -6.91 17.26 -9.01
C LYS A 89 -6.85 18.36 -10.06
N THR A 90 -6.10 19.42 -9.79
CA THR A 90 -5.61 20.35 -10.81
C THR A 90 -4.79 19.56 -11.83
N ALA A 91 -5.37 19.38 -13.02
CA ALA A 91 -4.68 18.88 -14.19
C ALA A 91 -3.66 19.94 -14.63
N SER A 92 -2.39 19.71 -14.29
CA SER A 92 -1.27 20.31 -15.00
C SER A 92 -1.26 19.71 -16.40
N SER A 93 -1.72 20.49 -17.38
CA SER A 93 -1.63 20.15 -18.80
C SER A 93 -0.17 20.29 -19.23
N GLU A 94 0.64 19.32 -18.83
CA GLU A 94 1.94 19.09 -19.45
C GLU A 94 1.67 18.53 -20.85
N GLU A 95 2.29 19.11 -21.87
CA GLU A 95 2.29 18.59 -23.24
C GLU A 95 2.81 17.15 -23.20
N GLN A 96 1.87 16.21 -23.17
CA GLN A 96 2.17 14.80 -23.08
C GLN A 96 2.51 14.33 -24.49
N ALA A 97 3.74 13.86 -24.68
CA ALA A 97 4.16 13.29 -25.95
C ALA A 97 3.20 12.15 -26.34
N ASP A 98 2.80 12.11 -27.61
CA ASP A 98 1.91 11.08 -28.11
C ASP A 98 2.55 9.68 -27.99
N PRO A 99 1.76 8.64 -27.68
CA PRO A 99 2.26 7.28 -27.65
C PRO A 99 2.70 6.83 -29.04
N VAL A 100 3.85 6.16 -29.10
CA VAL A 100 4.35 5.50 -30.30
C VAL A 100 3.81 4.07 -30.30
N VAL A 101 3.13 3.68 -31.38
CA VAL A 101 2.56 2.34 -31.56
C VAL A 101 3.21 1.68 -32.78
N THR A 102 3.72 0.46 -32.60
CA THR A 102 4.34 -0.34 -33.66
C THR A 102 3.72 -1.74 -33.71
N GLU A 103 3.47 -2.27 -34.90
CA GLU A 103 3.03 -3.67 -35.05
C GLU A 103 4.16 -4.63 -34.67
N GLY A 104 3.81 -5.74 -34.00
CA GLY A 104 4.78 -6.69 -33.47
C GLY A 104 5.51 -6.21 -32.20
N GLY A 105 6.55 -6.93 -31.80
CA GLY A 105 7.32 -6.63 -30.59
C GLY A 105 8.39 -7.67 -30.26
N SER A 106 8.52 -8.05 -28.98
CA SER A 106 9.59 -8.95 -28.52
C SER A 106 9.58 -10.33 -29.15
N ASP A 107 8.42 -10.82 -29.61
CA ASP A 107 8.27 -12.14 -30.19
C ASP A 107 7.02 -12.24 -31.10
N ALA A 108 6.78 -13.42 -31.67
CA ALA A 108 5.68 -13.67 -32.61
C ALA A 108 4.28 -13.65 -31.97
N ASN A 109 4.17 -13.73 -30.64
CA ASN A 109 2.91 -13.62 -29.90
C ASN A 109 2.55 -12.14 -29.59
N VAL A 110 3.33 -11.18 -30.07
CA VAL A 110 3.04 -9.75 -29.88
C VAL A 110 2.29 -9.21 -31.08
N LYS A 111 1.10 -8.68 -30.84
CA LYS A 111 0.27 -8.00 -31.85
C LYS A 111 0.79 -6.59 -32.11
N GLN A 112 1.03 -5.83 -31.04
CA GLN A 112 1.57 -4.47 -31.12
C GLN A 112 2.32 -4.09 -29.85
N THR A 113 3.27 -3.19 -30.00
CA THR A 113 4.04 -2.58 -28.93
C THR A 113 3.69 -1.10 -28.84
N ILE A 114 3.53 -0.62 -27.62
CA ILE A 114 3.21 0.75 -27.26
C ILE A 114 4.32 1.28 -26.35
N GLU A 115 4.88 2.42 -26.71
CA GLU A 115 5.84 3.15 -25.90
C GLU A 115 5.37 4.61 -25.79
N ASN A 116 5.18 5.10 -24.57
CA ASN A 116 4.75 6.47 -24.34
C ASN A 116 5.82 7.25 -23.56
N PRO A 117 6.52 8.21 -24.20
CA PRO A 117 7.50 9.06 -23.51
C PRO A 117 6.89 9.90 -22.38
N GLY A 118 5.58 10.11 -22.39
CA GLY A 118 4.81 10.80 -21.35
C GLY A 118 4.42 9.93 -20.15
N TRP A 119 4.83 8.66 -20.07
CA TRP A 119 4.62 7.84 -18.88
C TRP A 119 5.48 8.33 -17.70
N LYS A 120 4.81 8.50 -16.56
CA LYS A 120 5.43 8.91 -15.29
C LYS A 120 5.43 7.78 -14.27
N PRO A 121 6.33 7.80 -13.28
CA PRO A 121 6.25 6.90 -12.14
C PRO A 121 4.94 7.08 -11.38
N VAL A 122 4.42 5.98 -10.81
CA VAL A 122 3.15 6.00 -10.07
C VAL A 122 3.25 6.52 -8.63
N GLY A 123 4.44 6.97 -8.22
CA GLY A 123 4.72 7.33 -6.84
C GLY A 123 5.19 6.14 -6.02
N THR A 124 5.89 6.43 -4.91
CA THR A 124 6.20 5.43 -3.90
C THR A 124 6.23 6.03 -2.50
N THR A 125 6.02 5.18 -1.50
CA THR A 125 6.23 5.51 -0.07
C THR A 125 7.54 4.94 0.47
N GLN A 126 8.26 4.15 -0.33
CA GLN A 126 9.50 3.49 0.06
C GLN A 126 10.65 4.50 0.09
N THR A 127 11.62 4.29 0.99
CA THR A 127 12.78 5.18 1.15
C THR A 127 14.05 4.36 1.33
N GLY A 128 15.20 4.93 0.94
CA GLY A 128 16.50 4.27 1.02
C GLY A 128 16.76 3.32 -0.15
N ASP A 129 17.78 2.46 0.00
CA ASP A 129 18.14 1.49 -1.03
C ASP A 129 16.97 0.54 -1.35
N HIS A 130 16.64 0.45 -2.63
CA HIS A 130 15.52 -0.37 -3.11
C HIS A 130 16.00 -1.73 -3.62
N THR A 131 15.25 -2.78 -3.28
CA THR A 131 15.39 -4.11 -3.87
C THR A 131 13.99 -4.61 -4.20
N PRO A 132 13.65 -4.83 -5.49
CA PRO A 132 12.31 -5.22 -5.88
C PRO A 132 11.83 -6.50 -5.18
N ALA A 133 10.69 -6.41 -4.50
CA ALA A 133 10.01 -7.56 -3.92
C ALA A 133 8.82 -8.01 -4.79
N PHE A 134 8.76 -9.31 -5.10
CA PHE A 134 7.71 -9.91 -5.93
C PHE A 134 6.75 -10.76 -5.10
N ASP A 135 6.27 -10.19 -3.99
CA ASP A 135 5.30 -10.83 -3.08
C ASP A 135 4.06 -9.94 -2.95
N GLU A 136 2.87 -10.53 -3.07
CA GLU A 136 1.58 -9.83 -3.11
C GLU A 136 1.31 -8.92 -1.90
N SER A 137 1.91 -9.25 -0.75
CA SER A 137 1.76 -8.50 0.50
C SER A 137 2.67 -7.27 0.59
N THR A 138 3.60 -7.11 -0.34
CA THR A 138 4.61 -6.04 -0.32
C THR A 138 4.12 -4.76 -0.99
N VAL A 139 4.71 -3.64 -0.56
CA VAL A 139 4.45 -2.33 -1.16
C VAL A 139 4.81 -2.34 -2.64
N ASP A 140 5.95 -2.95 -3.00
CA ASP A 140 6.38 -3.11 -4.38
C ASP A 140 5.31 -3.73 -5.26
N TRP A 141 4.77 -4.88 -4.87
CA TRP A 141 3.75 -5.56 -5.67
C TRP A 141 2.52 -4.68 -5.89
N GLN A 142 2.08 -3.96 -4.86
CA GLN A 142 0.94 -3.05 -4.97
C GLN A 142 1.23 -1.88 -5.90
N GLU A 143 2.44 -1.32 -5.86
CA GLU A 143 2.89 -0.25 -6.74
C GLU A 143 3.10 -0.74 -8.19
N MET A 144 3.59 -1.97 -8.40
CA MET A 144 3.68 -2.62 -9.71
C MET A 144 2.30 -2.77 -10.36
N ILE A 145 1.30 -3.24 -9.61
CA ILE A 145 -0.09 -3.33 -10.07
C ILE A 145 -0.62 -1.95 -10.49
N LEU A 146 -0.31 -0.89 -9.72
CA LEU A 146 -0.71 0.47 -10.08
C LEU A 146 -0.04 0.93 -11.38
N ALA A 147 1.24 0.61 -11.59
CA ALA A 147 1.94 0.91 -12.83
C ALA A 147 1.36 0.15 -14.03
N TYR A 148 1.00 -1.12 -13.87
CA TYR A 148 0.34 -1.90 -14.92
C TYR A 148 -1.05 -1.35 -15.29
N SER A 149 -1.84 -1.00 -14.27
CA SER A 149 -3.14 -0.36 -14.43
C SER A 149 -3.01 0.99 -15.15
N TYR A 150 -2.06 1.83 -14.74
CA TYR A 150 -1.78 3.12 -15.37
C TYR A 150 -1.36 2.99 -16.83
N ALA A 151 -0.48 2.04 -17.15
CA ALA A 151 0.04 1.87 -18.51
C ALA A 151 -1.03 1.39 -19.50
N THR A 152 -1.95 0.54 -19.04
CA THR A 152 -2.94 -0.14 -19.90
C THR A 152 -4.32 0.50 -19.85
N GLY A 153 -4.57 1.38 -18.87
CA GLY A 153 -5.88 1.97 -18.64
C GLY A 153 -6.91 1.01 -18.01
N ILE A 154 -6.53 -0.23 -17.72
CA ILE A 154 -7.40 -1.20 -17.04
C ILE A 154 -7.43 -0.85 -15.55
N ASP A 155 -8.63 -0.68 -14.99
CA ASP A 155 -8.78 -0.44 -13.56
C ASP A 155 -8.18 -1.60 -12.74
N LYS A 156 -7.40 -1.26 -11.70
CA LYS A 156 -6.75 -2.25 -10.82
C LYS A 156 -7.74 -3.31 -10.29
N ASN A 157 -8.98 -2.93 -9.99
CA ASN A 157 -9.98 -3.85 -9.45
C ASN A 157 -10.63 -4.71 -10.55
N ASN A 158 -10.57 -4.25 -11.81
CA ASN A 158 -11.01 -5.02 -12.97
C ASN A 158 -9.87 -5.77 -13.70
N MET A 159 -8.66 -5.72 -13.15
CA MET A 159 -7.50 -6.39 -13.72
C MET A 159 -7.31 -7.79 -13.14
N THR A 160 -6.92 -8.73 -14.01
CA THR A 160 -6.36 -10.03 -13.64
C THR A 160 -4.87 -9.99 -13.90
N LEU A 161 -4.07 -10.23 -12.87
CA LEU A 161 -2.62 -10.41 -12.98
C LEU A 161 -2.33 -11.90 -13.11
N TRP A 162 -1.88 -12.32 -14.30
CA TRP A 162 -1.56 -13.72 -14.61
C TRP A 162 -0.14 -14.09 -14.18
N TRP A 163 0.79 -13.16 -14.34
CA TRP A 163 2.19 -13.37 -14.01
C TRP A 163 2.86 -12.06 -13.67
N ASN A 164 3.81 -12.08 -12.73
CA ASN A 164 4.65 -10.93 -12.39
C ASN A 164 6.04 -11.43 -12.02
N GLU A 165 7.07 -10.92 -12.69
CA GLU A 165 8.46 -11.35 -12.49
C GLU A 165 9.47 -10.24 -12.75
N ASN A 166 10.74 -10.51 -12.47
CA ASN A 166 11.82 -9.58 -12.80
C ASN A 166 11.93 -9.37 -14.32
N GLY A 167 12.07 -8.13 -14.75
CA GLY A 167 12.11 -7.73 -16.17
C GLY A 167 13.42 -8.05 -16.91
N GLY A 168 14.36 -8.77 -16.30
CA GLY A 168 15.65 -9.16 -16.89
C GLY A 168 16.83 -8.28 -16.50
N ALA A 169 16.60 -7.23 -15.70
CA ALA A 169 17.63 -6.34 -15.17
C ALA A 169 17.33 -5.95 -13.70
N PRO A 170 18.31 -5.45 -12.94
CA PRO A 170 18.05 -4.85 -11.65
C PRO A 170 16.97 -3.76 -11.77
N ASN A 171 16.09 -3.65 -10.79
CA ASN A 171 15.08 -2.58 -10.72
C ASN A 171 14.10 -2.58 -11.91
N THR A 172 13.83 -3.76 -12.48
CA THR A 172 12.83 -3.95 -13.53
C THR A 172 11.85 -5.06 -13.16
N ALA A 173 10.62 -4.91 -13.64
CA ALA A 173 9.58 -5.93 -13.51
C ALA A 173 8.77 -6.02 -14.80
N VAL A 174 8.17 -7.18 -15.02
CA VAL A 174 7.26 -7.44 -16.12
C VAL A 174 6.02 -8.18 -15.62
N GLY A 175 4.86 -7.65 -15.98
CA GLY A 175 3.56 -8.21 -15.64
C GLY A 175 2.81 -8.66 -16.87
N THR A 176 2.15 -9.81 -16.82
CA THR A 176 1.15 -10.22 -17.81
C THR A 176 -0.23 -10.05 -17.19
N ILE A 177 -1.05 -9.19 -17.78
CA ILE A 177 -2.34 -8.77 -17.24
C ILE A 177 -3.43 -8.82 -18.30
N SER A 178 -4.68 -8.99 -17.88
CA SER A 178 -5.85 -8.80 -18.73
C SER A 178 -6.97 -8.12 -17.96
N GLU A 179 -7.93 -7.54 -18.66
CA GLU A 179 -9.19 -7.15 -18.03
C GLU A 179 -10.02 -8.42 -17.71
N LYS A 180 -10.76 -8.42 -16.61
CA LYS A 180 -11.62 -9.54 -16.23
C LYS A 180 -12.70 -9.76 -17.29
N GLY A 181 -12.81 -10.99 -17.77
CA GLY A 181 -13.77 -11.35 -18.82
C GLY A 181 -13.36 -10.96 -20.24
N SER A 182 -12.20 -10.34 -20.42
CA SER A 182 -11.60 -10.07 -21.74
C SER A 182 -10.52 -11.12 -22.05
N ASP A 183 -10.38 -11.46 -23.34
CA ASP A 183 -9.25 -12.23 -23.84
C ASP A 183 -8.07 -11.31 -24.25
N GLN A 184 -8.28 -9.99 -24.26
CA GLN A 184 -7.21 -9.03 -24.53
C GLN A 184 -6.19 -9.03 -23.38
N THR A 185 -4.96 -9.40 -23.72
CA THR A 185 -3.87 -9.59 -22.75
C THR A 185 -2.73 -8.65 -23.07
N PHE A 186 -2.15 -8.05 -22.04
CA PHE A 186 -1.03 -7.15 -22.15
C PHE A 186 0.16 -7.68 -21.36
N ARG A 187 1.35 -7.52 -21.91
CA ARG A 187 2.61 -7.63 -21.18
C ARG A 187 3.14 -6.23 -20.94
N VAL A 188 3.40 -5.87 -19.69
CA VAL A 188 3.79 -4.52 -19.30
C VAL A 188 5.12 -4.57 -18.61
N TRP A 189 6.09 -3.80 -19.11
CA TRP A 189 7.39 -3.61 -18.49
C TRP A 189 7.39 -2.32 -17.71
N ILE A 190 7.93 -2.41 -16.50
CA ILE A 190 8.08 -1.29 -15.59
C ILE A 190 9.52 -1.26 -15.07
N GLN A 191 9.98 -0.06 -14.78
CA GLN A 191 11.29 0.19 -14.19
C GLN A 191 11.11 1.06 -12.95
N TRP A 192 11.84 0.72 -11.88
CA TRP A 192 11.89 1.53 -10.69
C TRP A 192 12.67 2.82 -10.93
N VAL A 193 12.09 3.94 -10.52
CA VAL A 193 12.75 5.25 -10.45
C VAL A 193 12.91 5.61 -8.98
N ASP A 194 14.15 5.83 -8.56
CA ASP A 194 14.47 6.04 -7.15
C ASP A 194 13.70 7.22 -6.55
N GLY A 195 13.05 7.00 -5.41
CA GLY A 195 12.17 7.97 -4.75
C GLY A 195 10.86 8.32 -5.47
N GLU A 196 10.66 7.88 -6.72
CA GLU A 196 9.46 8.19 -7.51
C GLU A 196 8.58 6.95 -7.78
N GLY A 197 9.11 5.75 -7.63
CA GLY A 197 8.37 4.49 -7.74
C GLY A 197 8.43 3.83 -9.11
N TRP A 198 7.49 2.90 -9.35
CA TRP A 198 7.46 2.12 -10.59
C TRP A 198 6.93 2.94 -11.77
N LYS A 199 7.67 2.94 -12.88
CA LYS A 199 7.34 3.66 -14.12
C LYS A 199 7.17 2.68 -15.28
N PRO A 200 6.06 2.74 -16.04
CA PRO A 200 5.93 1.99 -17.28
C PRO A 200 6.95 2.43 -18.33
N VAL A 201 7.52 1.46 -19.02
CA VAL A 201 8.49 1.70 -20.09
C VAL A 201 8.04 1.12 -21.43
N LYS A 202 7.25 0.04 -21.42
CA LYS A 202 6.74 -0.62 -22.62
C LYS A 202 5.47 -1.40 -22.30
N VAL A 203 4.52 -1.38 -23.22
CA VAL A 203 3.33 -2.25 -23.19
C VAL A 203 3.27 -3.02 -24.50
N GLU A 204 3.05 -4.32 -24.43
CA GLU A 204 2.81 -5.16 -25.60
C GLU A 204 1.43 -5.79 -25.48
N GLU A 205 0.59 -5.61 -26.50
CA GLU A 205 -0.65 -6.38 -26.63
C GLU A 205 -0.33 -7.74 -27.24
N LEU A 206 -0.74 -8.81 -26.57
CA LEU A 206 -0.48 -10.18 -27.00
C LEU A 206 -1.60 -10.70 -27.90
N ILE A 207 -1.25 -11.58 -28.85
CA ILE A 207 -2.21 -12.29 -29.69
C ILE A 207 -3.00 -13.28 -28.85
N GLN A 208 -2.34 -13.95 -27.90
CA GLN A 208 -2.95 -14.85 -26.93
C GLN A 208 -2.22 -14.80 -25.58
N ASN A 209 -2.95 -15.07 -24.50
CA ASN A 209 -2.36 -15.18 -23.17
C ASN A 209 -1.52 -16.46 -23.05
N ASP A 210 -0.22 -16.32 -22.86
CA ASP A 210 0.73 -17.43 -22.69
C ASP A 210 1.05 -17.75 -21.21
N LYS A 211 0.33 -17.11 -20.27
CA LYS A 211 0.47 -17.28 -18.81
C LYS A 211 -0.84 -17.72 -18.12
N ARG A 212 -1.80 -18.25 -18.89
CA ARG A 212 -3.11 -18.70 -18.38
C ARG A 212 -3.05 -20.01 -17.59
#